data_AF-L1NND2-F1
#
_entry.id   AF-L1NND2-F1
#
_cell.length_a   1.000
_cell.length_b   1.000
_cell.length_c   1.000
_cell.angle_alpha   90.00
_cell.angle_beta   90.00
_cell.angle_gamma   90.00
#
_symmetry.space_group_name_H-M   'P 1'
#
loop_
_entity.id
_entity.type
_entity.pdbx_description
1 polymer ?
#
loop_
_entity_poly.entity_id
_entity_poly.type
_entity_poly.pdbx_seq_one_letter_code
_entity_poly.pdbx_strand_id
1 'polypeptide(L)'
;RKDQMWEDAALPSEFDRGEYIGSFLPDWSGVHYDYIDVLQKDGSITRYSGDWHMTDKPFNQEINPSHPARYAVTYENDISWENRKHWIAGTTIKVIDTKTNTLMAEKTMYVFVPELGYSKFEQNPNPWGRGERCRPNENSYEQRTSTFVKRVLLSPVFKP
;
A
#
# COMPACT_ATOMS: atom_id res chain seq x y z
N ARG A 1 1.13 22.46 1.52
CA ARG A 1 2.42 21.97 2.06
C ARG A 1 2.25 20.46 2.28
N LYS A 2 3.07 19.61 1.67
CA LYS A 2 3.00 18.16 1.89
C LYS A 2 3.35 17.88 3.36
N ASP A 3 2.48 17.18 4.06
CA ASP A 3 2.70 16.81 5.45
C ASP A 3 3.26 15.40 5.50
N GLN A 4 4.57 15.33 5.31
CA GLN A 4 5.33 14.11 5.10
C GLN A 4 5.22 13.12 6.28
N MET A 5 4.82 13.60 7.47
CA MET A 5 4.58 12.72 8.62
C MET A 5 3.32 11.87 8.48
N TRP A 6 2.35 12.26 7.64
CA TRP A 6 1.06 11.56 7.53
C TRP A 6 0.87 10.88 6.18
N GLU A 7 1.78 11.12 5.25
CA GLU A 7 1.82 10.42 3.98
C GLU A 7 2.18 8.96 4.29
N ASP A 8 1.32 8.06 3.82
CA ASP A 8 1.49 6.61 3.80
C ASP A 8 1.47 5.92 5.18
N ALA A 9 1.44 6.66 6.29
CA ALA A 9 1.42 6.19 7.68
C ALA A 9 0.60 4.91 8.01
N ALA A 10 -0.56 4.69 7.39
CA ALA A 10 -1.39 3.51 7.66
C ALA A 10 -1.02 2.27 6.84
N LEU A 11 -0.14 2.39 5.83
CA LEU A 11 0.38 1.26 5.08
C LEU A 11 1.30 0.40 5.98
N PRO A 12 1.12 -0.92 6.03
CA PRO A 12 2.04 -1.81 6.74
C PRO A 12 3.34 -1.83 5.96
N SER A 13 4.44 -1.48 6.64
CA SER A 13 5.85 -1.47 6.18
C SER A 13 6.46 -0.13 5.72
N GLU A 14 5.94 0.99 6.20
CA GLU A 14 6.41 2.37 5.89
C GLU A 14 7.74 2.77 6.55
N PHE A 15 8.69 1.83 6.69
CA PHE A 15 10.09 2.26 6.71
C PHE A 15 10.59 2.56 5.30
N ASP A 16 9.91 2.09 4.25
CA ASP A 16 10.26 2.39 2.86
C ASP A 16 9.15 1.94 1.90
N ARG A 17 8.64 2.84 1.04
CA ARG A 17 7.67 2.57 -0.06
C ARG A 17 8.06 1.34 -0.89
N GLY A 18 9.34 1.01 -0.95
CA GLY A 18 9.82 -0.21 -1.55
C GLY A 18 9.27 -1.49 -0.88
N GLU A 19 9.11 -1.57 0.44
CA GLU A 19 8.59 -2.81 1.06
C GLU A 19 7.13 -3.08 0.68
N TYR A 20 6.32 -2.01 0.57
CA TYR A 20 4.96 -2.08 0.08
C TYR A 20 4.91 -2.66 -1.34
N ILE A 21 5.72 -2.13 -2.26
CA ILE A 21 5.82 -2.61 -3.65
C ILE A 21 6.36 -4.05 -3.70
N GLY A 22 7.42 -4.35 -2.95
CA GLY A 22 8.03 -5.67 -2.86
C GLY A 22 7.03 -6.72 -2.39
N SER A 23 6.07 -6.36 -1.53
CA SER A 23 5.03 -7.28 -1.05
C SER A 23 4.14 -7.87 -2.15
N PHE A 24 4.12 -7.29 -3.35
CA PHE A 24 3.39 -7.80 -4.51
C PHE A 24 4.25 -8.70 -5.41
N LEU A 25 5.57 -8.54 -5.36
CA LEU A 25 6.52 -9.18 -6.26
C LEU A 25 6.88 -10.61 -5.82
N PRO A 26 7.42 -11.44 -6.73
CA PRO A 26 7.46 -12.89 -6.57
C PRO A 26 8.12 -13.36 -5.26
N ASP A 27 9.25 -12.78 -4.87
CA ASP A 27 10.01 -13.19 -3.69
C ASP A 27 9.24 -13.09 -2.37
N TRP A 28 8.36 -12.10 -2.20
CA TRP A 28 7.74 -11.81 -0.89
C TRP A 28 6.27 -12.19 -0.82
N SER A 29 5.66 -12.38 -1.97
CA SER A 29 4.22 -12.50 -2.09
C SER A 29 3.76 -13.95 -2.15
N GLY A 30 4.62 -14.90 -2.57
CA GLY A 30 4.22 -16.30 -2.79
C GLY A 30 3.21 -16.47 -3.95
N VAL A 31 3.03 -15.43 -4.77
CA VAL A 31 2.18 -15.43 -5.97
C VAL A 31 2.97 -14.78 -7.11
N HIS A 32 2.86 -15.36 -8.30
CA HIS A 32 3.67 -15.06 -9.49
C HIS A 32 3.10 -13.90 -10.31
N TYR A 33 3.04 -12.69 -9.76
CA TYR A 33 2.85 -11.50 -10.61
C TYR A 33 4.22 -10.99 -11.04
N ASP A 34 4.46 -10.92 -12.35
CA ASP A 34 5.72 -10.41 -12.92
C ASP A 34 5.92 -8.92 -12.64
N TYR A 35 4.82 -8.20 -12.45
CA TYR A 35 4.80 -6.76 -12.18
C TYR A 35 3.50 -6.30 -11.53
N ILE A 36 3.52 -5.08 -11.00
CA ILE A 36 2.35 -4.35 -10.52
C ILE A 36 2.32 -2.95 -11.14
N ASP A 37 1.14 -2.56 -11.63
CA ASP A 37 0.89 -1.20 -12.13
C ASP A 37 0.27 -0.36 -11.01
N VAL A 38 0.93 0.73 -10.67
CA VAL A 38 0.47 1.73 -9.70
C VAL A 38 -0.04 2.95 -10.45
N LEU A 39 -1.34 3.24 -10.32
CA LEU A 39 -1.96 4.43 -10.88
C LEU A 39 -1.69 5.63 -9.96
N GLN A 40 -0.99 6.62 -10.49
CA GLN A 40 -0.63 7.85 -9.79
C GLN A 40 -1.78 8.88 -9.87
N LYS A 41 -1.73 9.89 -8.99
CA LYS A 41 -2.75 10.97 -8.94
C LYS A 41 -2.83 11.82 -10.20
N ASP A 42 -1.75 11.92 -10.95
CA ASP A 42 -1.69 12.63 -12.24
C ASP A 42 -2.20 11.79 -13.42
N GLY A 43 -2.66 10.56 -13.15
CA GLY A 43 -3.13 9.61 -14.15
C GLY A 43 -2.03 8.80 -14.84
N SER A 44 -0.75 9.06 -14.53
CA SER A 44 0.34 8.23 -15.01
C SER A 44 0.35 6.87 -14.32
N ILE A 45 0.90 5.87 -14.99
CA ILE A 45 1.08 4.53 -14.44
C ILE A 45 2.57 4.29 -14.22
N THR A 46 2.95 3.87 -13.02
CA THR A 46 4.28 3.34 -12.74
C THR A 46 4.18 1.84 -12.58
N ARG A 47 4.81 1.10 -13.49
CA ARG A 47 4.97 -0.34 -13.38
C ARG A 47 6.20 -0.65 -12.55
N TYR A 48 6.02 -1.46 -11.51
CA TYR A 48 7.10 -2.01 -10.71
C TYR A 48 7.25 -3.50 -11.02
N SER A 49 8.46 -3.95 -11.30
CA SER A 49 8.78 -5.35 -11.55
C SER A 49 10.06 -5.78 -10.84
N GLY A 50 10.22 -7.08 -10.62
CA GLY A 50 11.40 -7.67 -10.01
C GLY A 50 11.46 -9.17 -10.30
N ASP A 51 12.66 -9.73 -10.30
CA ASP A 51 12.88 -11.17 -10.39
C ASP A 51 13.13 -11.77 -9.00
N TRP A 52 13.26 -13.10 -8.93
CA TRP A 52 13.50 -13.85 -7.68
C TRP A 52 14.89 -13.66 -7.08
N HIS A 53 15.75 -12.89 -7.74
CA HIS A 53 17.10 -12.57 -7.30
C HIS A 53 17.19 -11.12 -6.80
N MET A 54 16.18 -10.29 -7.09
CA MET A 54 16.04 -8.92 -6.61
C MET A 54 15.55 -8.89 -5.16
N THR A 55 16.47 -9.17 -4.25
CA THR A 55 16.28 -9.06 -2.80
C THR A 55 16.52 -7.65 -2.27
N ASP A 56 17.27 -6.82 -3.01
CA ASP A 56 17.60 -5.44 -2.66
C ASP A 56 16.91 -4.41 -3.58
N LYS A 57 16.45 -3.32 -2.96
CA LYS A 57 15.84 -2.17 -3.62
C LYS A 57 16.90 -1.36 -4.39
N PRO A 58 16.53 -0.65 -5.46
CA PRO A 58 15.17 -0.45 -5.98
C PRO A 58 14.71 -1.49 -7.01
N PHE A 59 13.39 -1.72 -7.05
CA PHE A 59 12.73 -2.49 -8.12
C PHE A 59 12.85 -1.81 -9.48
N ASN A 60 12.71 -2.59 -10.56
CA ASN A 60 12.63 -2.05 -11.91
C ASN A 60 11.37 -1.20 -12.04
N GLN A 61 11.49 -0.03 -12.66
CA GLN A 61 10.40 0.92 -12.84
C GLN A 61 10.25 1.29 -14.30
N GLU A 62 9.04 1.16 -14.82
CA GLU A 62 8.65 1.64 -16.15
C GLU A 62 7.51 2.67 -15.99
N ILE A 63 7.72 3.87 -16.51
CA ILE A 63 6.73 4.94 -16.48
C ILE A 63 5.90 4.86 -17.76
N ASN A 64 4.57 4.81 -17.61
CA ASN A 64 3.60 4.70 -18.68
C ASN A 64 3.91 3.55 -19.65
N PRO A 65 3.82 2.29 -19.18
CA PRO A 65 4.06 1.14 -20.03
C PRO A 65 3.17 1.19 -21.27
N SER A 66 3.73 0.81 -22.43
CA SER A 66 3.01 0.80 -23.71
C SER A 66 1.72 -0.03 -23.67
N HIS A 67 1.73 -1.09 -22.86
CA HIS A 67 0.59 -1.96 -22.60
C HIS A 67 0.41 -2.10 -21.08
N PRO A 68 -0.37 -1.20 -20.46
CA PRO A 68 -0.69 -1.29 -19.03
C PRO A 68 -1.42 -2.59 -18.70
N ALA A 69 -1.29 -3.03 -17.46
CA ALA A 69 -2.08 -4.11 -16.91
C ALA A 69 -3.56 -3.74 -16.96
N ARG A 70 -4.42 -4.74 -17.11
CA ARG A 70 -5.87 -4.53 -16.98
C ARG A 70 -6.25 -4.00 -15.59
N TYR A 71 -5.48 -4.35 -14.57
CA TYR A 71 -5.73 -3.96 -13.19
C TYR A 71 -4.56 -3.14 -12.65
N ALA A 72 -4.87 -2.00 -12.04
CA ALA A 72 -3.89 -1.16 -11.36
C ALA A 72 -4.31 -0.97 -9.90
N VAL A 73 -3.32 -0.71 -9.03
CA VAL A 73 -3.57 -0.30 -7.65
C VAL A 73 -3.31 1.19 -7.48
N THR A 74 -4.05 1.82 -6.59
CA THR A 74 -3.75 3.17 -6.12
C THR A 74 -4.11 3.28 -4.65
N TYR A 75 -3.72 4.39 -4.03
CA TYR A 75 -4.05 4.65 -2.64
C TYR A 75 -4.28 6.12 -2.36
N GLU A 76 -5.07 6.37 -1.33
CA GLU A 76 -5.38 7.69 -0.81
C GLU A 76 -5.18 7.70 0.70
N ASN A 77 -4.41 8.66 1.19
CA ASN A 77 -4.21 8.86 2.62
C ASN A 77 -5.28 9.80 3.19
N ASP A 78 -5.83 9.43 4.33
CA ASP A 78 -6.69 10.27 5.14
C ASP A 78 -5.85 11.34 5.83
N ILE A 79 -6.01 12.58 5.38
CA ILE A 79 -5.34 13.75 5.93
C ILE A 79 -6.30 14.63 6.76
N SER A 80 -7.42 14.07 7.22
CA SER A 80 -8.43 14.79 8.00
C SER A 80 -7.86 15.33 9.31
N TRP A 81 -8.20 16.58 9.63
CA TRP A 81 -7.76 17.23 10.86
C TRP A 81 -8.33 16.58 12.11
N GLU A 82 -9.53 16.00 12.01
CA GLU A 82 -10.19 15.29 13.11
C GLU A 82 -9.37 14.07 13.55
N ASN A 83 -9.00 13.19 12.62
CA ASN A 83 -8.17 12.02 12.93
C ASN A 83 -6.76 12.41 13.39
N ARG A 84 -6.20 13.49 12.85
CA ARG A 84 -4.87 13.99 13.23
C ARG A 84 -4.77 14.43 14.69
N LYS A 85 -5.81 15.09 15.23
CA LYS A 85 -5.86 15.45 16.67
C LYS A 85 -5.74 14.24 17.59
N HIS A 86 -6.14 13.07 17.09
CA HIS A 86 -6.16 11.83 17.83
C HIS A 86 -5.03 10.88 17.43
N TRP A 87 -4.04 11.32 16.65
CA TRP A 87 -2.97 10.45 16.18
C TRP A 87 -3.46 9.20 15.46
N ILE A 88 -4.50 9.39 14.64
CA ILE A 88 -5.08 8.37 13.77
C ILE A 88 -4.68 8.72 12.34
N ALA A 89 -4.00 7.80 11.66
CA ALA A 89 -3.75 7.89 10.23
C ALA A 89 -4.56 6.82 9.50
N GLY A 90 -5.12 7.18 8.35
CA GLY A 90 -5.88 6.26 7.50
C GLY A 90 -5.28 6.18 6.10
N THR A 91 -5.36 5.02 5.48
CA THR A 91 -5.06 4.84 4.05
C THR A 91 -6.10 3.95 3.41
N THR A 92 -6.64 4.39 2.29
CA THR A 92 -7.57 3.62 1.45
C THR A 92 -6.81 3.13 0.23
N ILE A 93 -6.71 1.81 0.10
CA ILE A 93 -6.22 1.14 -1.11
C ILE A 93 -7.38 0.91 -2.06
N LYS A 94 -7.15 1.10 -3.36
CA LYS A 94 -8.13 0.87 -4.42
C LYS A 94 -7.54 -0.03 -5.50
N VAL A 95 -8.37 -0.94 -6.02
CA VAL A 95 -8.08 -1.77 -7.20
C VAL A 95 -8.96 -1.27 -8.34
N ILE A 96 -8.34 -0.87 -9.45
CA ILE A 96 -8.99 -0.24 -10.61
C ILE A 96 -8.87 -1.16 -11.82
N ASP A 97 -9.97 -1.42 -12.53
CA ASP A 97 -9.92 -1.96 -13.90
C ASP A 97 -9.65 -0.80 -14.86
N THR A 98 -8.44 -0.76 -15.43
CA THR A 98 -7.96 0.34 -16.28
C THR A 98 -8.61 0.36 -17.65
N LYS A 99 -9.18 -0.77 -18.11
CA LYS A 99 -9.89 -0.85 -19.40
C LYS A 99 -11.25 -0.19 -19.34
N THR A 100 -11.94 -0.32 -18.20
CA THR A 100 -13.28 0.24 -17.97
C THR A 100 -13.25 1.50 -17.10
N ASN A 101 -12.11 1.82 -16.51
CA ASN A 101 -11.92 2.87 -15.51
C ASN A 101 -12.88 2.72 -14.31
N THR A 102 -13.05 1.49 -13.82
CA THR A 102 -13.97 1.18 -12.73
C THR A 102 -13.23 0.81 -11.45
N LEU A 103 -13.74 1.28 -10.31
CA LEU A 103 -13.30 0.83 -8.99
C LEU A 103 -13.86 -0.58 -8.74
N MET A 104 -12.97 -1.56 -8.63
CA MET A 104 -13.36 -2.95 -8.37
C MET A 104 -13.56 -3.22 -6.88
N ALA A 105 -12.66 -2.69 -6.06
CA ALA A 105 -12.67 -2.86 -4.62
C ALA A 105 -11.81 -1.80 -3.94
N GLU A 106 -12.14 -1.49 -2.69
CA GLU A 106 -11.30 -0.68 -1.81
C GLU A 106 -11.21 -1.27 -0.40
N LYS A 107 -10.10 -0.98 0.27
CA LYS A 107 -9.85 -1.32 1.68
C LYS A 107 -9.27 -0.10 2.37
N THR A 108 -9.98 0.40 3.38
CA THR A 108 -9.47 1.43 4.28
C THR A 108 -8.85 0.78 5.52
N MET A 109 -7.67 1.25 5.87
CA MET A 109 -6.89 0.79 7.01
C MET A 109 -6.56 1.99 7.88
N TYR A 110 -6.68 1.83 9.19
CA TYR A 110 -6.33 2.85 10.16
C TYR A 110 -5.25 2.34 11.11
N VAL A 111 -4.35 3.26 11.46
CA VAL A 111 -3.33 3.09 12.48
C VAL A 111 -3.49 4.21 13.50
N PHE A 112 -3.37 3.86 14.78
CA PHE A 112 -3.49 4.76 15.91
C PHE A 112 -2.21 4.70 16.75
N VAL A 113 -1.69 5.84 17.20
CA VAL A 113 -0.55 5.89 18.13
C VAL A 113 -1.05 6.36 19.51
N PRO A 114 -1.23 5.44 20.48
CA PRO A 114 -1.79 5.78 21.79
C PRO A 114 -1.01 6.84 22.56
N GLU A 115 0.31 6.84 22.41
CA GLU A 115 1.20 7.79 23.10
C GLU A 115 1.27 9.16 22.41
N LEU A 116 0.36 9.45 21.47
CA LEU A 116 0.26 10.74 20.77
C LEU A 116 1.60 11.17 20.15
N GLY A 117 2.29 10.21 19.53
CA GLY A 117 3.60 10.44 18.89
C GLY A 117 4.80 10.49 19.83
N TYR A 118 4.59 10.44 21.15
CA TYR A 118 5.64 10.47 22.16
C TYR A 118 5.92 9.06 22.68
N SER A 119 6.93 8.38 22.15
CA SER A 119 7.45 7.19 22.85
C SER A 119 8.61 7.57 23.75
N LYS A 120 8.72 6.99 24.95
CA LYS A 120 9.87 7.18 25.87
C LYS A 120 11.26 6.87 25.26
N PHE A 121 11.28 6.34 24.04
CA PHE A 121 12.44 6.01 23.24
C PHE A 121 12.55 6.94 22.01
N GLU A 122 12.36 8.25 22.18
CA GLU A 122 12.25 9.38 21.20
C GLU A 122 13.38 9.49 20.14
N GLN A 123 13.76 8.39 19.47
CA GLN A 123 14.81 8.36 18.46
C GLN A 123 14.39 7.62 17.19
N ASN A 124 13.09 7.34 17.01
CA ASN A 124 12.62 6.71 15.77
C ASN A 124 11.84 7.74 14.92
N PRO A 125 12.30 8.08 13.70
CA PRO A 125 11.70 9.14 12.89
C PRO A 125 10.30 8.82 12.34
N ASN A 126 9.80 7.59 12.51
CA ASN A 126 8.45 7.19 12.11
C ASN A 126 7.67 6.57 13.29
N PRO A 127 6.69 7.29 13.90
CA PRO A 127 5.88 6.77 14.99
C PRO A 127 4.86 5.71 14.53
N TRP A 128 4.52 5.66 13.24
CA TRP A 128 3.45 4.81 12.69
C TRP A 128 3.82 3.34 12.57
N GLY A 129 5.12 3.03 12.44
CA GLY A 129 5.60 1.64 12.41
C GLY A 129 5.28 0.85 13.67
N ARG A 130 4.99 1.54 14.79
CA ARG A 130 4.57 0.94 16.08
C ARG A 130 3.11 1.22 16.44
N GLY A 131 2.37 1.90 15.57
CA GLY A 131 0.99 2.22 15.84
C GLY A 131 0.11 0.96 15.88
N GLU A 132 -0.91 1.01 16.72
CA GLU A 132 -1.94 -0.01 16.82
C GLU A 132 -2.86 0.05 15.60
N ARG A 133 -3.06 -1.10 14.95
CA ARG A 133 -3.91 -1.20 13.77
C ARG A 133 -5.29 -1.70 14.15
N CYS A 134 -6.33 -1.16 13.50
CA CYS A 134 -7.68 -1.67 13.67
C CYS A 134 -7.75 -3.13 13.17
N ARG A 135 -8.14 -4.06 14.05
CA ARG A 135 -8.11 -5.54 13.95
C ARG A 135 -6.88 -6.20 14.58
N PRO A 136 -6.80 -6.27 15.92
CA PRO A 136 -5.67 -6.90 16.63
C PRO A 136 -5.53 -8.41 16.36
N ASN A 137 -6.59 -9.08 15.89
CA ASN A 137 -6.57 -10.51 15.54
C ASN A 137 -6.15 -10.79 14.10
N GLU A 138 -6.08 -9.77 13.23
CA GLU A 138 -5.61 -9.93 11.85
C GLU A 138 -4.08 -10.02 11.89
N ASN A 139 -3.52 -11.13 11.43
CA ASN A 139 -2.06 -11.30 11.48
C ASN A 139 -1.37 -10.35 10.48
N SER A 140 -0.05 -10.18 10.63
CA SER A 140 0.73 -9.26 9.79
C SER A 140 0.62 -9.56 8.28
N TYR A 141 0.38 -10.81 7.88
CA TYR A 141 0.19 -11.21 6.50
C TYR A 141 -1.17 -10.75 5.94
N GLU A 142 -2.25 -10.89 6.71
CA GLU A 142 -3.60 -10.46 6.32
C GLU A 142 -3.74 -8.92 6.24
N GLN A 143 -2.93 -8.22 7.03
CA GLN A 143 -2.86 -6.77 6.98
C GLN A 143 -2.13 -6.24 5.73
N ARG A 144 -1.31 -7.05 5.04
CA ARG A 144 -0.59 -6.61 3.84
C ARG A 144 -1.56 -6.20 2.74
N THR A 145 -1.25 -5.10 2.07
CA THR A 145 -2.03 -4.64 0.93
C THR A 145 -2.06 -5.68 -0.19
N SER A 146 -0.94 -6.37 -0.44
CA SER A 146 -0.89 -7.42 -1.45
C SER A 146 -1.85 -8.58 -1.17
N THR A 147 -2.12 -8.90 0.10
CA THR A 147 -3.11 -9.93 0.47
C THR A 147 -4.53 -9.49 0.10
N PHE A 148 -4.88 -8.22 0.34
CA PHE A 148 -6.17 -7.67 -0.09
C PHE A 148 -6.31 -7.72 -1.61
N VAL A 149 -5.31 -7.22 -2.35
CA VAL A 149 -5.34 -7.17 -3.82
C VAL A 149 -5.45 -8.57 -4.41
N LYS A 150 -4.73 -9.56 -3.87
CA LYS A 150 -4.86 -10.97 -4.27
C LYS A 150 -6.26 -11.51 -4.06
N ARG A 151 -6.88 -11.25 -2.91
CA ARG A 151 -8.25 -11.70 -2.64
C ARG A 151 -9.23 -11.11 -3.64
N VAL A 152 -9.02 -9.86 -4.08
CA VAL A 152 -9.83 -9.24 -5.13
C VAL A 152 -9.58 -9.90 -6.48
N LEU A 153 -8.33 -9.93 -6.95
CA LEU A 153 -8.00 -10.35 -8.32
C LEU A 153 -8.10 -11.87 -8.56
N LEU A 154 -7.94 -12.70 -7.52
CA LEU A 154 -8.09 -14.16 -7.63
C LEU A 154 -9.51 -14.64 -7.31
N SER A 155 -10.40 -13.75 -6.86
CA SER A 155 -11.78 -14.09 -6.59
C SER A 155 -12.48 -14.55 -7.88
N PRO A 156 -13.26 -15.64 -7.85
CA PRO A 156 -14.06 -16.08 -8.98
C PRO A 156 -15.03 -15.01 -9.51
N VAL A 157 -15.45 -14.08 -8.64
CA VAL A 157 -16.39 -13.00 -8.96
C VAL A 157 -15.79 -11.97 -9.92
N PHE A 158 -14.45 -11.84 -9.92
CA PHE A 158 -13.72 -10.86 -10.72
C PHE A 158 -12.91 -11.49 -11.86
N LYS A 159 -13.09 -12.81 -12.11
CA LYS A 159 -12.51 -13.45 -13.29
C LYS A 159 -13.14 -12.85 -14.56
N PRO A 160 -12.32 -12.52 -15.58
CA PRO A 160 -12.80 -11.98 -16.85
C PRO A 160 -13.79 -12.90 -17.58
#